data_AF-A0A8T2WGF0-F1
#
_entry.id   AF-A0A8T2WGF0-F1
#
_cell.length_a   1.000
_cell.length_b   1.000
_cell.length_c   1.000
_cell.angle_alpha   90.00
_cell.angle_beta   90.00
_cell.angle_gamma   90.00
#
_symmetry.space_group_name_H-M   'P 1'
#
loop_
_entity.id
_entity.type
_entity.pdbx_description
1 polymer ?
#
loop_
_entity_poly.entity_id
_entity_poly.type
_entity_poly.pdbx_seq_one_letter_code
_entity_poly.pdbx_strand_id
1 'polypeptide(L)'
;MQSFAGPLAIKALGFAPMAAAALPALSYAATRYTSIGASIGFSNEFTTFSNASKNPFPQFQRSFAAEAQTATPAPTAAGAGAAAPAPVAPGVVAHPGIHDDIQKMNEREDTFFLMQPHYPDKAYLEGIKPFHRKPETFLDRTGYYGVKVLRSTFDFFTGYGKNMTEKKWLTRFLFLETVAGVPGFVGGGLRHLRSLRTMQRDKGWIHTLLEEAENERMHLLTFMEMAKPGTLFRSAVIGTQGIFLSLYTLFYAISPRHCHSFVSYLEEEAVKTYSHCLDDIDNGKLPAWDKIQVPEIAMKYWRLEEGASMRDLILAIRADELCHNHVNEVFAKLKNDDPNPFAPGTTIVA
;
A
#
# COMPACT_ATOMS: atom_id res chain seq x y z
N MET A 1 -51.31 43.13 22.65
CA MET A 1 -51.01 42.72 24.03
C MET A 1 -50.11 41.48 23.97
N GLN A 2 -48.87 41.65 24.47
CA GLN A 2 -47.92 40.68 25.05
C GLN A 2 -47.65 39.36 24.28
N SER A 3 -46.53 39.11 23.61
CA SER A 3 -45.09 39.09 24.01
C SER A 3 -44.79 38.26 25.26
N PHE A 4 -44.06 37.15 25.10
CA PHE A 4 -42.85 36.85 25.89
C PHE A 4 -41.90 35.90 25.14
N ALA A 5 -40.62 36.24 25.21
CA ALA A 5 -39.45 35.62 24.61
C ALA A 5 -38.68 34.75 25.63
N GLY A 6 -37.76 33.89 25.16
CA GLY A 6 -36.67 33.37 25.99
C GLY A 6 -35.99 32.08 25.49
N PRO A 7 -34.65 32.05 25.28
CA PRO A 7 -33.93 30.95 24.61
C PRO A 7 -33.36 29.88 25.57
N LEU A 8 -33.24 28.65 25.07
CA LEU A 8 -32.59 27.52 25.76
C LEU A 8 -31.05 27.61 25.64
N ALA A 9 -30.40 27.71 26.80
CA ALA A 9 -28.95 27.79 26.96
C ALA A 9 -28.26 26.44 26.71
N ILE A 10 -27.21 26.47 25.87
CA ILE A 10 -26.24 25.39 25.70
C ILE A 10 -25.27 25.44 26.89
N LYS A 11 -25.30 24.42 27.76
CA LYS A 11 -24.27 24.20 28.78
C LYS A 11 -23.05 23.54 28.13
N ALA A 12 -21.92 24.24 28.14
CA ALA A 12 -20.61 23.70 27.87
C ALA A 12 -20.22 22.68 28.96
N LEU A 13 -19.98 21.43 28.59
CA LEU A 13 -19.30 20.44 29.43
C LEU A 13 -17.80 20.54 29.14
N GLY A 14 -17.05 21.02 30.14
CA GLY A 14 -15.60 21.12 30.09
C GLY A 14 -14.94 19.75 30.10
N PHE A 15 -13.96 19.56 29.21
CA PHE A 15 -13.01 18.46 29.26
C PHE A 15 -11.89 18.81 30.24
N ALA A 16 -11.75 18.02 31.30
CA ALA A 16 -10.55 17.97 32.13
C ALA A 16 -9.58 16.92 31.56
N PRO A 17 -8.25 17.16 31.57
CA PRO A 17 -7.27 16.22 31.04
C PRO A 17 -7.04 15.08 32.03
N MET A 18 -7.23 13.84 31.59
CA MET A 18 -6.97 12.68 32.44
C MET A 18 -5.49 12.30 32.33
N ALA A 19 -4.78 12.50 33.44
CA ALA A 19 -3.37 12.19 33.63
C ALA A 19 -3.09 10.68 33.61
N ALA A 20 -1.90 10.33 33.14
CA ALA A 20 -1.32 9.01 33.18
C ALA A 20 -1.24 8.45 34.61
N ALA A 21 -1.73 7.23 34.81
CA ALA A 21 -1.52 6.46 36.02
C ALA A 21 -0.90 5.11 35.64
N ALA A 22 0.38 4.96 35.97
CA ALA A 22 1.08 3.68 36.04
C ALA A 22 0.66 2.93 37.31
N LEU A 23 0.49 1.61 37.24
CA LEU A 23 0.44 0.71 38.40
C LEU A 23 1.15 -0.62 38.10
N PRO A 24 1.63 -1.34 39.14
CA PRO A 24 2.90 -2.07 39.12
C PRO A 24 2.76 -3.61 39.11
N ALA A 25 3.91 -4.23 38.82
CA ALA A 25 4.44 -5.51 39.31
C ALA A 25 3.48 -6.67 39.65
N LEU A 26 3.62 -7.77 38.89
CA LEU A 26 3.39 -9.13 39.38
C LEU A 26 4.58 -10.02 38.96
N SER A 27 5.40 -10.35 39.96
CA SER A 27 6.44 -11.38 39.97
C SER A 27 6.00 -12.48 40.95
N TYR A 28 6.64 -13.66 40.88
CA TYR A 28 6.41 -14.96 41.56
C TYR A 28 5.42 -15.90 40.83
N ALA A 29 5.70 -17.19 40.58
CA ALA A 29 6.79 -18.12 40.96
C ALA A 29 6.81 -19.29 39.92
N ALA A 30 7.94 -19.63 39.30
CA ALA A 30 8.94 -20.61 39.73
C ALA A 30 8.60 -22.12 39.49
N THR A 31 9.46 -22.78 38.68
CA THR A 31 10.16 -24.07 38.98
C THR A 31 9.90 -25.30 38.06
N ARG A 32 10.96 -25.67 37.32
CA ARG A 32 11.48 -27.00 36.87
C ARG A 32 10.68 -27.90 35.91
N TYR A 33 11.27 -28.20 34.73
CA TYR A 33 12.10 -29.41 34.46
C TYR A 33 12.80 -29.28 33.07
N THR A 34 14.14 -29.37 33.09
CA THR A 34 15.15 -29.97 32.16
C THR A 34 14.66 -30.65 30.87
N SER A 35 15.35 -30.73 29.72
CA SER A 35 16.78 -30.56 29.32
C SER A 35 16.94 -30.80 27.79
N ILE A 36 18.18 -30.64 27.30
CA ILE A 36 18.75 -30.95 25.95
C ILE A 36 18.73 -29.72 25.02
N GLY A 37 19.83 -29.10 24.60
CA GLY A 37 21.26 -29.33 24.78
C GLY A 37 21.98 -28.51 23.71
N ALA A 38 22.59 -27.38 24.10
CA ALA A 38 23.48 -26.59 23.25
C ALA A 38 24.93 -26.85 23.70
N SER A 39 25.82 -27.09 22.76
CA SER A 39 27.27 -27.11 22.96
C SER A 39 27.92 -26.20 21.94
N ILE A 40 29.14 -25.76 22.27
CA ILE A 40 30.01 -24.77 21.60
C ILE A 40 29.68 -23.34 22.09
N GLY A 41 30.41 -22.69 23.00
CA GLY A 41 31.81 -22.78 23.41
C GLY A 41 32.42 -21.39 23.25
N PHE A 42 32.32 -20.53 24.26
CA PHE A 42 32.97 -19.21 24.30
C PHE A 42 34.16 -19.26 25.27
N SER A 43 35.36 -18.98 24.78
CA SER A 43 36.53 -18.69 25.60
C SER A 43 36.69 -17.18 25.80
N ASN A 44 36.77 -16.78 27.06
CA ASN A 44 37.10 -15.42 27.52
C ASN A 44 38.61 -15.20 27.47
N GLU A 45 39.08 -14.19 26.75
CA GLU A 45 40.29 -13.46 27.13
C GLU A 45 40.03 -11.97 27.00
N PHE A 46 40.20 -11.25 28.11
CA PHE A 46 40.09 -9.80 28.19
C PHE A 46 41.22 -9.30 29.10
N THR A 47 42.30 -8.80 28.51
CA THR A 47 43.15 -7.81 29.18
C THR A 47 43.95 -6.94 28.20
N THR A 48 43.56 -5.66 28.17
CA THR A 48 44.37 -4.43 28.02
C THR A 48 45.37 -4.29 26.87
N PHE A 49 45.15 -3.30 25.99
CA PHE A 49 46.14 -2.25 25.71
C PHE A 49 45.47 -0.93 25.28
N SER A 50 45.99 0.15 25.85
CA SER A 50 45.70 1.56 25.64
C SER A 50 46.16 2.06 24.25
N ASN A 51 45.45 3.04 23.70
CA ASN A 51 45.83 3.98 22.65
C ASN A 51 46.66 3.46 21.45
N ALA A 52 45.97 3.10 20.37
CA ALA A 52 46.48 3.33 19.02
C ALA A 52 45.31 3.53 18.04
N SER A 53 45.19 4.77 17.56
CA SER A 53 44.45 5.13 16.34
C SER A 53 44.83 4.17 15.19
N LYS A 54 43.85 3.40 14.70
CA LYS A 54 43.74 2.91 13.31
C LYS A 54 42.43 2.13 13.14
N ASN A 55 41.56 2.66 12.29
CA ASN A 55 40.26 2.12 11.91
C ASN A 55 40.46 0.82 11.09
N PRO A 56 39.94 -0.36 11.50
CA PRO A 56 40.23 -1.63 10.83
C PRO A 56 39.40 -1.92 9.57
N PHE A 57 38.53 -1.00 9.12
CA PHE A 57 37.70 -1.20 7.93
C PHE A 57 37.67 0.02 6.98
N PRO A 58 38.72 0.26 6.18
CA PRO A 58 38.73 1.35 5.19
C PRO A 58 37.96 1.04 3.89
N GLN A 59 37.52 -0.21 3.67
CA GLN A 59 36.85 -0.61 2.42
C GLN A 59 35.33 -0.42 2.41
N PHE A 60 34.67 -0.27 3.56
CA PHE A 60 33.20 -0.13 3.61
C PHE A 60 32.70 1.30 3.33
N GLN A 61 33.62 2.28 3.27
CA GLN A 61 33.29 3.71 3.17
C GLN A 61 33.48 4.27 1.74
N ARG A 62 34.01 3.49 0.80
CA ARG A 62 34.21 3.93 -0.59
C ARG A 62 32.99 3.78 -1.50
N SER A 63 31.98 3.00 -1.12
CA SER A 63 30.83 2.71 -1.99
C SER A 63 29.75 3.80 -1.98
N PHE A 64 29.68 4.64 -0.93
CA PHE A 64 28.63 5.65 -0.80
C PHE A 64 29.09 7.10 -1.07
N ALA A 65 30.40 7.33 -1.19
CA ALA A 65 30.95 8.68 -1.35
C ALA A 65 31.35 9.03 -2.81
N ALA A 66 31.45 8.05 -3.70
CA ALA A 66 31.91 8.28 -5.07
C ALA A 66 30.81 8.68 -6.08
N GLU A 67 29.53 8.52 -5.74
CA GLU A 67 28.40 8.90 -6.63
C GLU A 67 27.81 10.30 -6.34
N ALA A 68 28.32 11.01 -5.33
CA ALA A 68 27.77 12.31 -4.93
C ALA A 68 28.28 13.51 -5.75
N GLN A 69 29.18 13.32 -6.73
CA GLN A 69 29.76 14.40 -7.53
C GLN A 69 29.80 14.03 -9.01
N THR A 70 28.63 14.00 -9.65
CA THR A 70 28.38 14.32 -11.08
C THR A 70 26.91 14.06 -11.41
N ALA A 71 25.99 14.57 -10.59
CA ALA A 71 24.57 14.57 -10.95
C ALA A 71 24.32 15.65 -12.02
N THR A 72 24.43 15.28 -13.29
CA THR A 72 23.79 16.02 -14.38
C THR A 72 22.27 15.99 -14.14
N PRO A 73 21.53 17.07 -14.42
CA PRO A 73 20.09 17.08 -14.23
C PRO A 73 19.46 15.97 -15.07
N ALA A 74 18.58 15.18 -14.43
CA ALA A 74 17.87 14.09 -15.07
C ALA A 74 17.15 14.62 -16.33
N PRO A 75 17.30 13.97 -17.50
CA PRO A 75 16.54 14.35 -18.66
C PRO A 75 15.05 14.18 -18.35
N THR A 76 14.27 15.17 -18.75
CA THR A 76 12.80 15.09 -18.80
C THR A 76 12.38 13.76 -19.41
N ALA A 77 11.40 13.10 -18.79
CA ALA A 77 10.81 11.83 -19.22
C ALA A 77 10.12 11.95 -20.58
N ALA A 78 10.92 12.07 -21.63
CA ALA A 78 10.56 11.90 -23.03
C ALA A 78 11.59 10.92 -23.58
N GLY A 79 11.19 9.64 -23.66
CA GLY A 79 11.94 8.57 -24.32
C GLY A 79 13.18 8.07 -23.57
N ALA A 80 13.01 7.33 -22.48
CA ALA A 80 14.06 6.43 -22.04
C ALA A 80 14.11 5.25 -23.03
N GLY A 81 15.03 5.28 -24.00
CA GLY A 81 15.25 4.17 -24.91
C GLY A 81 15.63 2.90 -24.14
N ALA A 82 14.96 1.78 -24.42
CA ALA A 82 15.21 0.51 -23.78
C ALA A 82 16.68 0.08 -23.93
N ALA A 83 17.31 -0.35 -22.84
CA ALA A 83 18.68 -0.81 -22.84
C ALA A 83 18.79 -2.15 -23.60
N ALA A 84 19.59 -2.20 -24.67
CA ALA A 84 19.90 -3.43 -25.41
C ALA A 84 20.43 -4.51 -24.45
N PRO A 85 19.97 -5.78 -24.54
CA PRO A 85 20.49 -6.82 -23.68
C PRO A 85 21.94 -7.08 -24.08
N ALA A 86 22.81 -7.28 -23.08
CA ALA A 86 24.19 -7.64 -23.35
C ALA A 86 24.23 -8.99 -24.10
N PRO A 87 25.11 -9.16 -25.11
CA PRO A 87 25.20 -10.41 -25.84
C PRO A 87 25.50 -11.56 -24.89
N VAL A 88 24.84 -12.68 -25.11
CA VAL A 88 25.03 -13.91 -24.33
C VAL A 88 26.49 -14.31 -24.39
N ALA A 89 27.10 -14.54 -23.22
CA ALA A 89 28.52 -14.87 -23.13
C ALA A 89 28.84 -16.16 -23.92
N PRO A 90 30.03 -16.26 -24.55
CA PRO A 90 30.43 -17.45 -25.28
C PRO A 90 30.30 -18.72 -24.42
N GLY A 91 29.59 -19.73 -24.95
CA GLY A 91 29.37 -21.00 -24.25
C GLY A 91 28.14 -21.04 -23.33
N VAL A 92 27.41 -19.93 -23.17
CA VAL A 92 26.11 -19.92 -22.50
C VAL A 92 25.00 -20.11 -23.54
N VAL A 93 24.16 -21.13 -23.34
CA VAL A 93 22.96 -21.34 -24.17
C VAL A 93 21.82 -20.53 -23.54
N ALA A 94 21.29 -19.56 -24.28
CA ALA A 94 20.10 -18.82 -23.83
C ALA A 94 18.90 -19.77 -23.72
N HIS A 95 18.03 -19.53 -22.72
CA HIS A 95 16.78 -20.27 -22.62
C HIS A 95 15.92 -19.99 -23.86
N PRO A 96 15.40 -21.00 -24.58
CA PRO A 96 14.70 -20.80 -25.86
C PRO A 96 13.50 -19.85 -25.82
N GLY A 97 12.88 -19.69 -24.64
CA GLY A 97 11.77 -18.77 -24.40
C GLY A 97 12.15 -17.35 -23.99
N ILE A 98 13.44 -17.02 -23.86
CA ILE A 98 13.91 -15.64 -23.66
C ILE A 98 14.23 -15.08 -25.03
N HIS A 99 13.43 -14.11 -25.47
CA HIS A 99 13.63 -13.42 -26.74
C HIS A 99 14.06 -11.98 -26.46
N ASP A 100 15.19 -11.57 -27.02
CA ASP A 100 15.73 -10.20 -26.97
C ASP A 100 14.96 -9.24 -27.89
N ASP A 101 13.64 -9.39 -27.95
CA ASP A 101 12.76 -8.62 -28.82
C ASP A 101 12.44 -7.26 -28.17
N ILE A 102 13.47 -6.47 -27.85
CA ILE A 102 13.32 -5.12 -27.30
C ILE A 102 12.45 -4.24 -28.21
N GLN A 103 12.53 -4.44 -29.52
CA GLN A 103 11.64 -3.78 -30.48
C GLN A 103 10.16 -4.16 -30.24
N LYS A 104 9.85 -5.44 -29.99
CA LYS A 104 8.46 -5.84 -29.67
C LYS A 104 8.02 -5.38 -28.29
N MET A 105 8.91 -5.25 -27.31
CA MET A 105 8.55 -4.69 -25.99
C MET A 105 8.30 -3.17 -26.05
N ASN A 106 9.04 -2.45 -26.90
CA ASN A 106 8.77 -1.03 -27.18
C ASN A 106 7.47 -0.84 -27.99
N GLU A 107 7.06 -1.84 -28.78
CA GLU A 107 5.79 -1.84 -29.53
C GLU A 107 4.60 -2.39 -28.71
N ARG A 108 4.88 -3.18 -27.66
CA ARG A 108 3.90 -3.79 -26.75
C ARG A 108 4.01 -3.21 -25.35
N GLU A 109 3.40 -2.06 -25.14
CA GLU A 109 3.31 -1.40 -23.83
C GLU A 109 2.54 -2.21 -22.76
N ASP A 110 1.86 -3.30 -23.14
CA ASP A 110 1.11 -4.21 -22.27
C ASP A 110 1.98 -5.29 -21.59
N THR A 111 3.27 -5.41 -21.94
CA THR A 111 4.14 -6.52 -21.52
C THR A 111 4.66 -6.45 -20.08
N PHE A 112 4.40 -5.36 -19.36
CA PHE A 112 4.92 -5.13 -17.99
C PHE A 112 3.88 -5.29 -16.89
N PHE A 113 2.61 -5.53 -17.22
CA PHE A 113 1.57 -5.78 -16.23
C PHE A 113 1.58 -7.26 -15.83
N LEU A 114 1.57 -7.56 -14.53
CA LEU A 114 1.43 -8.92 -14.05
C LEU A 114 0.04 -9.45 -14.41
N MET A 115 -1.00 -8.64 -14.14
CA MET A 115 -2.41 -8.94 -14.42
C MET A 115 -3.18 -7.67 -14.73
N GLN A 116 -4.31 -7.81 -15.43
CA GLN A 116 -5.19 -6.69 -15.78
C GLN A 116 -6.61 -6.92 -15.26
N PRO A 117 -7.23 -5.90 -14.68
CA PRO A 117 -8.63 -5.92 -14.34
C PRO A 117 -9.57 -6.23 -15.50
N HIS A 118 -10.62 -6.96 -15.18
CA HIS A 118 -11.79 -7.08 -16.02
C HIS A 118 -13.03 -7.02 -15.13
N TYR A 119 -14.06 -6.32 -15.57
CA TYR A 119 -15.33 -6.23 -14.86
C TYR A 119 -16.47 -6.53 -15.83
N PRO A 120 -17.58 -7.12 -15.37
CA PRO A 120 -18.60 -7.68 -16.26
C PRO A 120 -19.23 -6.65 -17.18
N ASP A 121 -19.65 -5.51 -16.62
CA ASP A 121 -20.24 -4.41 -17.36
C ASP A 121 -20.23 -3.11 -16.53
N LYS A 122 -20.63 -2.01 -17.18
CA LYS A 122 -20.78 -0.71 -16.53
C LYS A 122 -21.86 -0.72 -15.44
N ALA A 123 -22.90 -1.54 -15.55
CA ALA A 123 -23.97 -1.60 -14.56
C ALA A 123 -23.47 -2.15 -13.22
N TYR A 124 -22.55 -3.12 -13.24
CA TYR A 124 -21.82 -3.60 -12.07
C TYR A 124 -21.05 -2.45 -11.42
N LEU A 125 -20.23 -1.72 -12.19
CA LEU A 125 -19.40 -0.63 -11.69
C LEU A 125 -20.23 0.47 -11.02
N GLU A 126 -21.34 0.87 -11.65
CA GLU A 126 -22.29 1.86 -11.12
C GLU A 126 -23.02 1.35 -9.87
N GLY A 127 -23.26 0.04 -9.79
CA GLY A 127 -23.96 -0.62 -8.69
C GLY A 127 -23.18 -0.62 -7.37
N ILE A 128 -21.86 -0.43 -7.42
CA ILE A 128 -20.99 -0.37 -6.23
C ILE A 128 -21.35 0.88 -5.41
N LYS A 129 -21.68 0.66 -4.13
CA LYS A 129 -22.05 1.72 -3.19
C LYS A 129 -21.17 1.65 -1.95
N PRO A 130 -20.93 2.79 -1.28
CA PRO A 130 -20.34 2.80 0.05
C PRO A 130 -21.11 1.88 1.00
N PHE A 131 -20.37 1.08 1.76
CA PHE A 131 -20.92 0.17 2.76
C PHE A 131 -20.13 0.27 4.06
N HIS A 132 -20.63 -0.38 5.10
CA HIS A 132 -19.91 -0.54 6.34
C HIS A 132 -20.17 -1.91 6.96
N ARG A 133 -19.10 -2.65 7.25
CA ARG A 133 -19.18 -3.89 8.00
C ARG A 133 -18.92 -3.63 9.49
N LYS A 134 -19.89 -3.97 10.33
CA LYS A 134 -19.76 -3.83 11.78
C LYS A 134 -18.60 -4.69 12.31
N PRO A 135 -17.65 -4.14 13.10
CA PRO A 135 -16.57 -4.92 13.67
C PRO A 135 -17.06 -5.86 14.76
N GLU A 136 -16.85 -7.16 14.57
CA GLU A 136 -17.37 -8.20 15.48
C GLU A 136 -16.33 -8.62 16.52
N THR A 137 -15.12 -8.97 16.05
CA THR A 137 -14.03 -9.49 16.87
C THR A 137 -13.20 -8.38 17.51
N PHE A 138 -12.34 -8.72 18.48
CA PHE A 138 -11.40 -7.77 19.04
C PHE A 138 -10.45 -7.20 17.98
N LEU A 139 -9.90 -8.05 17.11
CA LEU A 139 -9.00 -7.64 16.03
C LEU A 139 -9.71 -6.74 15.00
N ASP A 140 -10.98 -7.02 14.71
CA ASP A 140 -11.81 -6.20 13.82
C ASP A 140 -12.02 -4.81 14.43
N ARG A 141 -12.34 -4.73 15.73
CA ARG A 141 -12.56 -3.45 16.41
C ARG A 141 -11.29 -2.62 16.43
N THR A 142 -10.15 -3.20 16.79
CA THR A 142 -8.88 -2.46 16.82
C THR A 142 -8.45 -2.04 15.41
N GLY A 143 -8.68 -2.89 14.39
CA GLY A 143 -8.42 -2.56 12.99
C GLY A 143 -9.29 -1.39 12.52
N TYR A 144 -10.60 -1.49 12.73
CA TYR A 144 -11.57 -0.44 12.39
C TYR A 144 -11.23 0.90 13.04
N TYR A 145 -11.06 0.93 14.36
CA TYR A 145 -10.76 2.18 15.07
C TYR A 145 -9.38 2.73 14.70
N GLY A 146 -8.39 1.86 14.43
CA GLY A 146 -7.10 2.27 13.88
C GLY A 146 -7.24 3.01 12.56
N VAL A 147 -8.01 2.46 11.61
CA VAL A 147 -8.32 3.13 10.35
C VAL A 147 -9.08 4.44 10.56
N LYS A 148 -10.09 4.48 11.43
CA LYS A 148 -10.84 5.72 11.69
C LYS A 148 -9.96 6.82 12.27
N VAL A 149 -9.02 6.49 13.15
CA VAL A 149 -8.04 7.45 13.69
C VAL A 149 -7.14 7.95 12.56
N LEU A 150 -6.51 7.05 11.80
CA LEU A 150 -5.62 7.42 10.69
C LEU A 150 -6.34 8.30 9.67
N ARG A 151 -7.55 7.90 9.25
CA ARG A 151 -8.38 8.69 8.34
C ARG A 151 -8.69 10.07 8.92
N SER A 152 -9.17 10.15 10.16
CA SER A 152 -9.56 11.43 10.77
C SER A 152 -8.37 12.38 10.88
N THR A 153 -7.20 11.86 11.26
CA THR A 153 -5.95 12.63 11.33
C THR A 153 -5.53 13.09 9.93
N PHE A 154 -5.51 12.19 8.95
CA PHE A 154 -5.11 12.51 7.59
C PHE A 154 -6.07 13.52 6.93
N ASP A 155 -7.37 13.32 7.06
CA ASP A 155 -8.40 14.20 6.52
C ASP A 155 -8.29 15.61 7.13
N PHE A 156 -8.01 15.72 8.43
CA PHE A 156 -7.77 16.99 9.11
C PHE A 156 -6.55 17.73 8.56
N PHE A 157 -5.40 17.07 8.44
CA PHE A 157 -4.16 17.71 7.97
C PHE A 157 -4.17 18.04 6.48
N THR A 158 -4.90 17.27 5.67
CA THR A 158 -4.98 17.46 4.21
C THR A 158 -6.13 18.37 3.78
N GLY A 159 -7.03 18.73 4.70
CA GLY A 159 -8.20 19.54 4.41
C GLY A 159 -9.22 18.82 3.52
N TYR A 160 -9.30 17.49 3.64
CA TYR A 160 -10.35 16.70 3.02
C TYR A 160 -11.72 17.07 3.61
N GLY A 161 -12.73 17.23 2.76
CA GLY A 161 -14.06 17.65 3.20
C GLY A 161 -14.97 17.94 2.01
N LYS A 162 -15.89 18.89 2.14
CA LYS A 162 -16.91 19.19 1.12
C LYS A 162 -16.39 19.95 -0.11
N ASN A 163 -15.30 20.71 0.04
CA ASN A 163 -14.75 21.58 -1.00
C ASN A 163 -13.47 20.98 -1.57
N MET A 164 -13.65 19.87 -2.28
CA MET A 164 -12.57 19.20 -3.01
C MET A 164 -12.45 19.79 -4.41
N THR A 165 -11.23 20.07 -4.82
CA THR A 165 -10.88 20.43 -6.19
C THR A 165 -10.13 19.27 -6.83
N GLU A 166 -10.01 19.27 -8.14
CA GLU A 166 -9.27 18.27 -8.92
C GLU A 166 -7.85 18.09 -8.39
N LYS A 167 -7.17 19.20 -8.07
CA LYS A 167 -5.82 19.17 -7.48
C LYS A 167 -5.80 18.50 -6.10
N LYS A 168 -6.81 18.76 -5.26
CA LYS A 168 -6.90 18.12 -3.93
C LYS A 168 -7.20 16.63 -4.04
N TRP A 169 -8.08 16.24 -4.95
CA TRP A 169 -8.35 14.84 -5.26
C TRP A 169 -7.10 14.11 -5.73
N LEU A 170 -6.41 14.63 -6.75
CA LEU A 170 -5.16 14.05 -7.25
C LEU A 170 -4.07 13.99 -6.18
N THR A 171 -3.91 15.05 -5.37
CA THR A 171 -2.93 15.05 -4.26
C THR A 171 -3.25 13.97 -3.23
N ARG A 172 -4.54 13.78 -2.91
CA ARG A 172 -5.00 12.76 -1.98
C ARG A 172 -4.74 11.37 -2.53
N PHE A 173 -5.18 11.08 -3.74
CA PHE A 173 -5.00 9.78 -4.37
C PHE A 173 -3.52 9.44 -4.46
N LEU A 174 -2.72 10.30 -5.11
CA LEU A 174 -1.27 10.11 -5.21
C LEU A 174 -0.60 9.78 -3.87
N PHE A 175 -1.02 10.40 -2.77
CA PHE A 175 -0.39 10.15 -1.48
C PHE A 175 -0.84 8.81 -0.91
N LEU A 176 -2.15 8.53 -0.92
CA LEU A 176 -2.69 7.30 -0.34
C LEU A 176 -2.25 6.07 -1.13
N GLU A 177 -2.20 6.12 -2.45
CA GLU A 177 -1.75 5.00 -3.29
C GLU A 177 -0.28 4.61 -3.04
N THR A 178 0.58 5.56 -2.63
CA THR A 178 1.97 5.24 -2.23
C THR A 178 2.04 4.40 -0.96
N VAL A 179 0.99 4.41 -0.14
CA VAL A 179 0.86 3.64 1.09
C VAL A 179 0.05 2.37 0.85
N ALA A 180 -0.99 2.42 0.01
CA ALA A 180 -1.87 1.30 -0.33
C ALA A 180 -1.11 0.13 -0.99
N GLY A 181 -0.07 0.39 -1.79
CA GLY A 181 0.77 -0.67 -2.36
C GLY A 181 1.67 -1.42 -1.36
N VAL A 182 1.77 -0.99 -0.09
CA VAL A 182 2.69 -1.58 0.91
C VAL A 182 2.16 -2.86 1.56
N PRO A 183 0.90 -2.94 2.05
CA PRO A 183 0.37 -4.11 2.73
C PRO A 183 0.46 -5.42 1.94
N GLY A 184 -0.01 -5.43 0.69
CA GLY A 184 0.08 -6.59 -0.20
C GLY A 184 1.53 -7.04 -0.42
N PHE A 185 2.45 -6.07 -0.63
CA PHE A 185 3.88 -6.35 -0.80
C PHE A 185 4.50 -7.00 0.46
N VAL A 186 4.21 -6.46 1.64
CA VAL A 186 4.70 -7.01 2.92
C VAL A 186 4.12 -8.41 3.17
N GLY A 187 2.82 -8.57 2.98
CA GLY A 187 2.14 -9.86 3.18
C GLY A 187 2.69 -10.93 2.24
N GLY A 188 2.76 -10.63 0.94
CA GLY A 188 3.35 -11.49 -0.08
C GLY A 188 4.81 -11.82 0.23
N GLY A 189 5.63 -10.83 0.56
CA GLY A 189 7.05 -11.00 0.88
C GLY A 189 7.29 -11.87 2.12
N LEU A 190 6.59 -11.62 3.23
CA LEU A 190 6.75 -12.42 4.45
C LEU A 190 6.27 -13.86 4.28
N ARG A 191 5.19 -14.06 3.53
CA ARG A 191 4.69 -15.40 3.17
C ARG A 191 5.63 -16.13 2.21
N HIS A 192 6.21 -15.43 1.25
CA HIS A 192 7.23 -15.96 0.35
C HIS A 192 8.44 -16.46 1.14
N LEU A 193 9.01 -15.63 2.00
CA LEU A 193 10.11 -16.04 2.88
C LEU A 193 9.73 -17.18 3.82
N ARG A 194 8.44 -17.28 4.21
CA ARG A 194 7.95 -18.40 5.03
C ARG A 194 7.96 -19.69 4.24
N SER A 195 7.39 -19.70 3.05
CA SER A 195 7.38 -20.86 2.15
C SER A 195 8.79 -21.38 1.89
N LEU A 196 9.75 -20.48 1.66
CA LEU A 196 11.15 -20.83 1.46
C LEU A 196 11.79 -21.46 2.70
N ARG A 197 11.63 -20.86 3.89
CA ARG A 197 12.29 -21.35 5.13
C ARG A 197 11.62 -22.58 5.75
N THR A 198 10.36 -22.86 5.41
CA THR A 198 9.64 -24.05 5.87
C THR A 198 9.53 -25.15 4.82
N MET A 199 9.92 -24.87 3.57
CA MET A 199 9.89 -25.81 2.44
C MET A 199 8.46 -26.33 2.17
N GLN A 200 7.47 -25.45 2.34
CA GLN A 200 6.04 -25.76 2.19
C GLN A 200 5.41 -24.91 1.10
N ARG A 201 4.35 -25.45 0.48
CA ARG A 201 3.52 -24.71 -0.49
C ARG A 201 2.78 -23.58 0.22
N ASP A 202 2.75 -22.40 -0.38
CA ASP A 202 2.01 -21.24 0.14
C ASP A 202 0.49 -21.32 -0.08
N LYS A 203 0.05 -22.13 -1.05
CA LYS A 203 -1.37 -22.33 -1.41
C LYS A 203 -2.06 -21.08 -1.97
N GLY A 204 -1.33 -20.29 -2.76
CA GLY A 204 -1.90 -19.25 -3.64
C GLY A 204 -2.03 -17.85 -3.05
N TRP A 205 -1.56 -17.62 -1.82
CA TRP A 205 -1.67 -16.31 -1.17
C TRP A 205 -0.66 -15.29 -1.70
N ILE A 206 0.58 -15.71 -1.93
CA ILE A 206 1.66 -14.82 -2.38
C ILE A 206 1.27 -14.11 -3.66
N HIS A 207 0.69 -14.84 -4.62
CA HIS A 207 0.29 -14.28 -5.91
C HIS A 207 -0.75 -13.18 -5.73
N THR A 208 -1.86 -13.48 -5.04
CA THR A 208 -2.93 -12.50 -4.79
C THR A 208 -2.47 -11.25 -4.05
N LEU A 209 -1.59 -11.39 -3.06
CA LEU A 209 -1.08 -10.25 -2.31
C LEU A 209 -0.12 -9.37 -3.14
N LEU A 210 0.66 -9.98 -4.04
CA LEU A 210 1.52 -9.23 -4.95
C LEU A 210 0.73 -8.61 -6.12
N GLU A 211 -0.35 -9.26 -6.57
CA GLU A 211 -1.31 -8.69 -7.53
C GLU A 211 -1.98 -7.44 -6.95
N GLU A 212 -2.47 -7.50 -5.70
CA GLU A 212 -3.03 -6.34 -4.98
C GLU A 212 -2.00 -5.20 -4.90
N ALA A 213 -0.77 -5.50 -4.47
CA ALA A 213 0.28 -4.49 -4.38
C ALA A 213 0.63 -3.84 -5.73
N GLU A 214 0.57 -4.61 -6.83
CA GLU A 214 0.74 -4.06 -8.16
C GLU A 214 -0.47 -3.22 -8.59
N ASN A 215 -1.69 -3.67 -8.31
CA ASN A 215 -2.90 -2.95 -8.66
C ASN A 215 -2.91 -1.54 -8.03
N GLU A 216 -2.57 -1.43 -6.76
CA GLU A 216 -2.42 -0.14 -6.08
C GLU A 216 -1.30 0.73 -6.68
N ARG A 217 -0.20 0.09 -7.13
CA ARG A 217 0.86 0.79 -7.86
C ARG A 217 0.36 1.31 -9.21
N MET A 218 -0.57 0.61 -9.86
CA MET A 218 -1.20 1.06 -11.10
C MET A 218 -2.17 2.22 -10.88
N HIS A 219 -2.85 2.29 -9.73
CA HIS A 219 -3.55 3.51 -9.30
C HIS A 219 -2.57 4.70 -9.22
N LEU A 220 -1.47 4.52 -8.50
CA LEU A 220 -0.44 5.56 -8.33
C LEU A 220 0.11 6.06 -9.68
N LEU A 221 0.55 5.13 -10.55
CA LEU A 221 1.15 5.48 -11.84
C LEU A 221 0.16 6.20 -12.75
N THR A 222 -1.12 5.81 -12.71
CA THR A 222 -2.19 6.49 -13.45
C THR A 222 -2.33 7.94 -13.01
N PHE A 223 -2.41 8.21 -11.70
CA PHE A 223 -2.54 9.58 -11.20
C PHE A 223 -1.25 10.41 -11.39
N MET A 224 -0.08 9.76 -11.49
CA MET A 224 1.18 10.45 -11.78
C MET A 224 1.25 11.03 -13.20
N GLU A 225 0.56 10.43 -14.17
CA GLU A 225 0.42 11.01 -15.52
C GLU A 225 -0.41 12.30 -15.51
N MET A 226 -1.27 12.46 -14.51
CA MET A 226 -2.14 13.63 -14.37
C MET A 226 -1.53 14.73 -13.49
N ALA A 227 -0.67 14.38 -12.54
CA ALA A 227 -0.10 15.32 -11.59
C ALA A 227 1.37 14.99 -11.24
N LYS A 228 2.22 16.01 -11.29
CA LYS A 228 3.65 15.90 -10.95
C LYS A 228 3.88 16.35 -9.50
N PRO A 229 4.16 15.42 -8.56
CA PRO A 229 4.39 15.78 -7.17
C PRO A 229 5.73 16.51 -6.98
N GLY A 230 5.71 17.61 -6.22
CA GLY A 230 6.90 18.38 -5.86
C GLY A 230 7.81 17.67 -4.84
N THR A 231 8.97 18.25 -4.57
CA THR A 231 9.99 17.67 -3.66
C THR A 231 9.47 17.43 -2.25
N LEU A 232 8.74 18.39 -1.67
CA LEU A 232 8.16 18.25 -0.33
C LEU A 232 7.20 17.05 -0.23
N PHE A 233 6.34 16.87 -1.24
CA PHE A 233 5.42 15.74 -1.31
C PHE A 233 6.19 14.42 -1.37
N ARG A 234 7.22 14.33 -2.23
CA ARG A 234 8.06 13.14 -2.37
C ARG A 234 8.81 12.81 -1.08
N SER A 235 9.33 13.82 -0.37
CA SER A 235 9.95 13.64 0.94
C SER A 235 8.95 13.13 1.99
N ALA A 236 7.71 13.62 1.96
CA ALA A 236 6.65 13.12 2.84
C ALA A 236 6.31 11.65 2.54
N VAL A 237 6.21 11.26 1.27
CA VAL A 237 6.02 9.86 0.86
C VAL A 237 7.16 8.97 1.39
N ILE A 238 8.42 9.36 1.22
CA ILE A 238 9.56 8.60 1.74
C ILE A 238 9.47 8.44 3.26
N GLY A 239 9.19 9.52 3.99
CA GLY A 239 9.05 9.47 5.45
C GLY A 239 7.90 8.57 5.89
N THR A 240 6.73 8.70 5.26
CA THR A 240 5.55 7.89 5.55
C THR A 240 5.79 6.41 5.22
N GLN A 241 6.36 6.10 4.06
CA GLN A 241 6.70 4.73 3.69
C GLN A 241 7.73 4.12 4.65
N GLY A 242 8.77 4.87 5.03
CA GLY A 242 9.76 4.39 6.00
C GLY A 242 9.15 3.98 7.34
N ILE A 243 8.21 4.78 7.85
CA ILE A 243 7.48 4.49 9.10
C ILE A 243 6.49 3.34 8.88
N PHE A 244 5.62 3.45 7.88
CA PHE A 244 4.51 2.52 7.67
C PHE A 244 5.01 1.13 7.29
N LEU A 245 5.96 1.01 6.35
CA LEU A 245 6.57 -0.27 5.98
C LEU A 245 7.16 -0.98 7.20
N SER A 246 7.92 -0.26 8.02
CA SER A 246 8.57 -0.82 9.21
C SER A 246 7.55 -1.33 10.23
N LEU A 247 6.56 -0.50 10.58
CA LEU A 247 5.53 -0.86 11.55
C LEU A 247 4.62 -1.97 11.02
N TYR A 248 4.16 -1.86 9.77
CA TYR A 248 3.28 -2.85 9.17
C TYR A 248 3.97 -4.21 9.03
N THR A 249 5.25 -4.24 8.67
CA THR A 249 6.05 -5.48 8.66
C THR A 249 6.12 -6.13 10.04
N LEU A 250 6.37 -5.34 11.09
CA LEU A 250 6.37 -5.84 12.47
C LEU A 250 5.00 -6.38 12.87
N PHE A 251 3.92 -5.65 12.58
CA PHE A 251 2.56 -6.09 12.91
C PHE A 251 2.16 -7.33 12.13
N TYR A 252 2.52 -7.44 10.84
CA TYR A 252 2.20 -8.61 10.02
C TYR A 252 2.96 -9.85 10.53
N ALA A 253 4.20 -9.69 10.99
CA ALA A 253 4.94 -10.77 11.61
C ALA A 253 4.29 -11.27 12.92
N ILE A 254 3.61 -10.40 13.66
CA ILE A 254 2.91 -10.74 14.92
C ILE A 254 1.51 -11.31 14.67
N SER A 255 0.72 -10.65 13.82
CA SER A 255 -0.68 -11.00 13.57
C SER A 255 -1.12 -10.65 12.14
N PRO A 256 -0.91 -11.57 11.18
CA PRO A 256 -1.37 -11.39 9.79
C PRO A 256 -2.88 -11.13 9.70
N ARG A 257 -3.68 -11.83 10.51
CA ARG A 257 -5.15 -11.69 10.52
C ARG A 257 -5.59 -10.27 10.91
N HIS A 258 -4.89 -9.66 11.86
CA HIS A 258 -5.17 -8.28 12.25
C HIS A 258 -4.82 -7.30 11.13
N CYS A 259 -3.66 -7.49 10.48
CA CYS A 259 -3.23 -6.72 9.33
C CYS A 259 -4.23 -6.79 8.16
N HIS A 260 -4.73 -7.98 7.81
CA HIS A 260 -5.78 -8.14 6.80
C HIS A 260 -7.10 -7.49 7.23
N SER A 261 -7.50 -7.59 8.50
CA SER A 261 -8.69 -6.87 8.97
C SER A 261 -8.52 -5.35 8.90
N PHE A 262 -7.33 -4.84 9.17
CA PHE A 262 -7.02 -3.41 9.07
C PHE A 262 -7.10 -2.94 7.61
N VAL A 263 -6.51 -3.69 6.67
CA VAL A 263 -6.57 -3.39 5.23
C VAL A 263 -8.01 -3.43 4.73
N SER A 264 -8.79 -4.45 5.08
CA SER A 264 -10.22 -4.50 4.73
C SER A 264 -10.95 -3.21 5.13
N TYR A 265 -10.70 -2.66 6.33
CA TYR A 265 -11.28 -1.36 6.71
C TYR A 265 -10.67 -0.15 6.01
N LEU A 266 -9.39 -0.19 5.59
CA LEU A 266 -8.81 0.84 4.73
C LEU A 266 -9.55 0.89 3.39
N GLU A 267 -9.79 -0.26 2.77
CA GLU A 267 -10.43 -0.30 1.45
C GLU A 267 -11.91 0.05 1.52
N GLU A 268 -12.58 -0.23 2.65
CA GLU A 268 -13.92 0.30 2.92
C GLU A 268 -13.93 1.85 2.89
N GLU A 269 -12.87 2.47 3.42
CA GLU A 269 -12.69 3.92 3.39
C GLU A 269 -12.24 4.44 2.01
N ALA A 270 -11.52 3.64 1.21
CA ALA A 270 -11.19 3.92 -0.18
C ALA A 270 -12.44 3.92 -1.06
N VAL A 271 -13.30 2.90 -0.97
CA VAL A 271 -14.61 2.84 -1.67
C VAL A 271 -15.47 4.06 -1.35
N LYS A 272 -15.51 4.51 -0.08
CA LYS A 272 -16.19 5.76 0.31
C LYS A 272 -15.57 6.99 -0.35
N THR A 273 -14.25 7.06 -0.38
CA THR A 273 -13.49 8.19 -0.94
C THR A 273 -13.69 8.30 -2.46
N TYR A 274 -13.61 7.19 -3.19
CA TYR A 274 -13.87 7.20 -4.64
C TYR A 274 -15.34 7.45 -4.97
N SER A 275 -16.28 6.94 -4.16
CA SER A 275 -17.70 7.28 -4.34
C SER A 275 -17.97 8.77 -4.13
N HIS A 276 -17.35 9.40 -3.14
CA HIS A 276 -17.47 10.85 -2.94
C HIS A 276 -16.85 11.63 -4.11
N CYS A 277 -15.76 11.14 -4.70
CA CYS A 277 -15.19 11.73 -5.90
C CYS A 277 -16.14 11.63 -7.10
N LEU A 278 -16.78 10.47 -7.30
CA LEU A 278 -17.82 10.28 -8.33
C LEU A 278 -19.00 11.23 -8.11
N ASP A 279 -19.46 11.40 -6.87
CA ASP A 279 -20.50 12.38 -6.55
C ASP A 279 -20.07 13.81 -6.93
N ASP A 280 -18.81 14.18 -6.71
CA ASP A 280 -18.30 15.49 -7.10
C ASP A 280 -18.22 15.66 -8.63
N ILE A 281 -17.87 14.60 -9.38
CA ILE A 281 -17.92 14.58 -10.85
C ILE A 281 -19.37 14.75 -11.32
N ASP A 282 -20.30 13.94 -10.80
CA ASP A 282 -21.71 13.90 -11.23
C ASP A 282 -22.44 15.21 -10.93
N ASN A 283 -22.02 15.93 -9.90
CA ASN A 283 -22.53 17.27 -9.58
C ASN A 283 -21.78 18.41 -10.30
N GLY A 284 -20.90 18.11 -11.25
CA GLY A 284 -20.18 19.11 -12.06
C GLY A 284 -19.19 19.96 -11.26
N LYS A 285 -18.71 19.47 -10.11
CA LYS A 285 -17.77 20.22 -9.26
C LYS A 285 -16.32 20.12 -9.73
N LEU A 286 -16.02 19.21 -10.67
CA LEU A 286 -14.69 18.93 -11.20
C LEU A 286 -14.60 19.21 -12.72
N PRO A 287 -14.94 20.41 -13.20
CA PRO A 287 -15.08 20.72 -14.62
C PRO A 287 -13.78 20.60 -15.44
N ALA A 288 -12.62 20.55 -14.78
CA ALA A 288 -11.36 20.32 -15.50
C ALA A 288 -11.25 18.86 -15.96
N TRP A 289 -11.88 17.91 -15.26
CA TRP A 289 -11.82 16.48 -15.61
C TRP A 289 -12.67 16.11 -16.82
N ASP A 290 -13.70 16.92 -17.16
CA ASP A 290 -14.47 16.76 -18.40
C ASP A 290 -13.63 16.96 -19.67
N LYS A 291 -12.47 17.61 -19.54
CA LYS A 291 -11.59 18.00 -20.65
C LYS A 291 -10.29 17.19 -20.69
N ILE A 292 -10.05 16.37 -19.68
CA ILE A 292 -8.84 15.55 -19.58
C ILE A 292 -9.13 14.18 -20.18
N GLN A 293 -8.22 13.74 -21.05
CA GLN A 293 -8.23 12.37 -21.53
C GLN A 293 -7.65 11.44 -20.46
N VAL A 294 -8.27 10.28 -20.29
CA VAL A 294 -7.76 9.25 -19.39
C VAL A 294 -6.37 8.81 -19.86
N PRO A 295 -5.37 8.72 -18.95
CA PRO A 295 -4.01 8.31 -19.31
C PRO A 295 -3.98 6.96 -20.04
N GLU A 296 -3.12 6.82 -21.04
CA GLU A 296 -3.01 5.60 -21.87
C GLU A 296 -2.70 4.35 -21.04
N ILE A 297 -1.85 4.49 -20.00
CA ILE A 297 -1.56 3.42 -19.04
C ILE A 297 -2.84 2.87 -18.39
N ALA A 298 -3.78 3.74 -18.06
CA ALA A 298 -5.04 3.39 -17.43
C ALA A 298 -6.02 2.77 -18.43
N MET A 299 -6.11 3.35 -19.63
CA MET A 299 -6.92 2.81 -20.72
C MET A 299 -6.55 1.34 -21.00
N LYS A 300 -5.24 1.05 -21.07
CA LYS A 300 -4.73 -0.30 -21.31
C LYS A 300 -4.94 -1.22 -20.11
N TYR A 301 -4.60 -0.77 -18.91
CA TYR A 301 -4.66 -1.59 -17.70
C TYR A 301 -6.09 -2.02 -17.35
N TRP A 302 -7.05 -1.08 -17.31
CA TRP A 302 -8.46 -1.37 -17.04
C TRP A 302 -9.29 -1.71 -18.29
N ARG A 303 -8.65 -1.77 -19.47
CA ARG A 303 -9.31 -2.09 -20.76
C ARG A 303 -10.52 -1.20 -21.04
N LEU A 304 -10.37 0.09 -20.77
CA LEU A 304 -11.43 1.07 -20.94
C LEU A 304 -11.71 1.30 -22.43
N GLU A 305 -12.97 1.57 -22.76
CA GLU A 305 -13.38 1.90 -24.13
C GLU A 305 -12.74 3.21 -24.61
N GLU A 306 -12.53 3.33 -25.92
CA GLU A 306 -12.00 4.55 -26.52
C GLU A 306 -12.89 5.76 -26.18
N GLY A 307 -12.29 6.84 -25.66
CA GLY A 307 -13.03 8.01 -25.20
C GLY A 307 -13.61 7.89 -23.79
N ALA A 308 -13.24 6.87 -23.01
CA ALA A 308 -13.60 6.77 -21.60
C ALA A 308 -13.29 8.06 -20.82
N SER A 309 -14.20 8.41 -19.93
CA SER A 309 -14.10 9.61 -19.11
C SER A 309 -13.29 9.35 -17.84
N MET A 310 -12.87 10.44 -17.18
CA MET A 310 -12.32 10.34 -15.82
C MET A 310 -13.27 9.64 -14.85
N ARG A 311 -14.58 9.76 -15.05
CA ARG A 311 -15.58 9.05 -14.25
C ARG A 311 -15.48 7.54 -14.43
N ASP A 312 -15.31 7.06 -15.66
CA ASP A 312 -15.17 5.63 -15.96
C ASP A 312 -13.89 5.05 -15.35
N LEU A 313 -12.80 5.82 -15.36
CA LEU A 313 -11.57 5.46 -14.65
C LEU A 313 -11.81 5.33 -13.13
N ILE A 314 -12.42 6.33 -12.50
CA ILE A 314 -12.67 6.30 -11.05
C ILE A 314 -13.64 5.18 -10.66
N LEU A 315 -14.60 4.83 -11.53
CA LEU A 315 -15.46 3.66 -11.35
C LEU A 315 -14.67 2.36 -11.31
N ALA A 316 -13.72 2.19 -12.22
CA ALA A 316 -12.86 1.01 -12.30
C ALA A 316 -11.97 0.89 -11.05
N ILE A 317 -11.28 1.98 -10.67
CA ILE A 317 -10.45 2.03 -9.45
C ILE A 317 -11.29 1.68 -8.20
N ARG A 318 -12.50 2.25 -8.06
CA ARG A 318 -13.40 1.91 -6.95
C ARG A 318 -13.75 0.43 -6.89
N ALA A 319 -13.82 -0.24 -8.03
CA ALA A 319 -14.11 -1.68 -8.09
C ALA A 319 -12.91 -2.51 -7.64
N ASP A 320 -11.68 -2.10 -7.95
CA ASP A 320 -10.46 -2.71 -7.38
C ASP A 320 -10.47 -2.62 -5.86
N GLU A 321 -10.79 -1.45 -5.29
CA GLU A 321 -10.89 -1.28 -3.83
C GLU A 321 -11.94 -2.20 -3.18
N LEU A 322 -13.07 -2.42 -3.86
CA LEU A 322 -14.08 -3.35 -3.38
C LEU A 322 -13.56 -4.80 -3.39
N CYS A 323 -12.81 -5.18 -4.43
CA CYS A 323 -12.16 -6.47 -4.51
C CYS A 323 -11.13 -6.65 -3.38
N HIS A 324 -10.23 -5.68 -3.18
CA HIS A 324 -9.23 -5.69 -2.12
C HIS A 324 -9.88 -5.76 -0.73
N ASN A 325 -10.96 -5.01 -0.51
CA ASN A 325 -11.76 -5.09 0.71
C ASN A 325 -12.23 -6.51 0.99
N HIS A 326 -12.85 -7.16 -0.01
CA HIS A 326 -13.44 -8.48 0.12
C HIS A 326 -12.37 -9.55 0.37
N VAL A 327 -11.28 -9.51 -0.40
CA VAL A 327 -10.16 -10.44 -0.28
C VAL A 327 -9.54 -10.36 1.12
N ASN A 328 -9.22 -9.15 1.57
CA ASN A 328 -8.64 -8.94 2.90
C ASN A 328 -9.61 -9.29 4.03
N GLU A 329 -10.92 -9.09 3.85
CA GLU A 329 -11.93 -9.54 4.81
C GLU A 329 -11.90 -11.06 4.98
N VAL A 330 -11.84 -11.80 3.87
CA VAL A 330 -11.74 -13.27 3.89
C VAL A 330 -10.41 -13.70 4.52
N PHE A 331 -9.29 -13.09 4.14
CA PHE A 331 -7.98 -13.41 4.69
C PHE A 331 -7.87 -13.14 6.21
N ALA A 332 -8.58 -12.14 6.73
CA ALA A 332 -8.66 -11.89 8.17
C ALA A 332 -9.32 -13.05 8.96
N LYS A 333 -10.16 -13.85 8.30
CA LYS A 333 -10.90 -14.97 8.89
C LYS A 333 -10.17 -16.31 8.78
N LEU A 334 -9.29 -16.45 7.79
CA LEU A 334 -8.53 -17.67 7.54
C LEU A 334 -7.37 -17.87 8.52
N LYS A 335 -6.94 -19.12 8.65
CA LYS A 335 -5.68 -19.49 9.29
C LYS A 335 -4.54 -19.38 8.28
N ASN A 336 -3.31 -19.22 8.78
CA ASN A 336 -2.13 -19.00 7.93
C ASN A 336 -1.86 -20.11 6.91
N ASP A 337 -2.34 -21.33 7.18
CA ASP A 337 -2.13 -22.52 6.34
C ASP A 337 -3.38 -22.96 5.58
N ASP A 338 -4.49 -22.24 5.72
CA ASP A 338 -5.68 -22.48 4.89
C ASP A 338 -5.35 -22.11 3.44
N PRO A 339 -5.89 -22.84 2.44
CA PRO A 339 -5.71 -22.49 1.04
C PRO A 339 -6.35 -21.12 0.74
N ASN A 340 -5.76 -20.36 -0.18
CA ASN A 340 -6.40 -19.17 -0.72
C ASN A 340 -7.67 -19.62 -1.49
N PRO A 341 -8.88 -19.15 -1.11
CA PRO A 341 -10.11 -19.51 -1.81
C PRO A 341 -10.27 -18.79 -3.15
N PHE A 342 -9.50 -17.74 -3.42
CA PHE A 342 -9.50 -17.01 -4.68
C PHE A 342 -8.49 -17.65 -5.64
N ALA A 343 -8.95 -18.02 -6.83
CA ALA A 343 -8.04 -18.50 -7.87
C ALA A 343 -7.20 -17.32 -8.41
N PRO A 344 -5.97 -17.57 -8.90
CA PRO A 344 -5.17 -16.53 -9.53
C PRO A 344 -5.96 -15.81 -10.63
N GLY A 345 -5.92 -14.48 -10.63
CA GLY A 345 -6.70 -13.66 -11.56
C GLY A 345 -8.22 -13.59 -11.33
N THR A 346 -8.77 -14.14 -10.24
CA THR A 346 -10.22 -14.02 -9.92
C THR A 346 -10.55 -12.87 -8.98
N THR A 347 -9.54 -12.22 -8.41
CA THR A 347 -9.69 -10.95 -7.68
C THR A 347 -9.97 -9.76 -8.60
N ILE A 348 -10.04 -10.02 -9.91
CA ILE A 348 -10.50 -9.10 -10.93
C ILE A 348 -11.36 -9.92 -11.89
N VAL A 349 -12.63 -9.56 -11.98
CA VAL A 349 -13.73 -10.45 -12.36
C VAL A 349 -13.55 -11.04 -13.77
N ALA A 350 -13.47 -12.37 -13.87
CA ALA A 350 -13.49 -13.11 -15.13
C ALA A 350 -14.89 -13.12 -15.76
#